data_AF-A0A183LI21-F1
#
_entry.id   AF-A0A183LI21-F1
#
_cell.length_a   1.000
_cell.length_b   1.000
_cell.length_c   1.000
_cell.angle_alpha   90.00
_cell.angle_beta   90.00
_cell.angle_gamma   90.00
#
_symmetry.space_group_name_H-M   'P 1'
#
loop_
_entity.id
_entity.type
_entity.pdbx_description
1 polymer ?
#
loop_
_entity_poly.entity_id
_entity_poly.type
_entity_poly.pdbx_seq_one_letter_code
_entity_poly.pdbx_strand_id
1 'polypeptide(L)'
;MKEQKLRGQIDHLEMMVHNLQQQLNQTEQQQQRPQQQQQQQQQQQQRKQSIEEQIILTKQQSNQLESIPMKQNNSNEQLTVNKTTTQMFAQITGFTVEELEEAIMILRERKSKSQSVTDDLSPNLLDQNKDSLKQLNETELLHVDTINELEKTRKLLNIQYKINKDYQIEIKQLTNRYNEFKLESEQCLIEYKKLLEIRLNRIKQLENQLHNLTYGILNKYKNDQLSNDKLTTEDALKPGESLIELHIGQLYLLPSLLSKYYSTISSNINNDNNDKNDELIQLFLTWDFYDYETQSTSILLVHDSIDFNMTIQYPIEVNDTLMNYLIKEPCTVEMHQVINSNYRTIAIGKLNFSQLFTEKDDIIELPGSGSVIRRHGQLDLFLISTPDNSMNSKEMNKVNEKIKVGTLDYWIRLSAPMPDSIKYKS
;
A
#
# COMPACT_ATOMS: atom_id res chain seq x y z
N MET A 1 62.00 8.35 5.36
CA MET A 1 60.72 9.02 5.73
C MET A 1 59.98 9.65 4.55
N LYS A 2 60.60 10.50 3.71
CA LYS A 2 59.90 11.13 2.56
C LYS A 2 59.41 10.13 1.50
N GLU A 3 60.18 9.08 1.23
CA GLU A 3 59.86 8.09 0.20
C GLU A 3 58.69 7.15 0.60
N GLN A 4 58.60 6.76 1.87
CA GLN A 4 57.44 6.02 2.39
C GLN A 4 56.15 6.84 2.35
N LYS A 5 56.25 8.16 2.58
CA LYS A 5 55.09 9.06 2.50
C LYS A 5 54.62 9.25 1.05
N LEU A 6 55.55 9.31 0.09
CA LEU A 6 55.21 9.32 -1.34
C LEU A 6 54.57 8.00 -1.79
N ARG A 7 55.12 6.85 -1.36
CA ARG A 7 54.53 5.54 -1.69
C ARG A 7 53.12 5.39 -1.16
N GLY A 8 52.85 5.77 0.09
CA GLY A 8 51.49 5.74 0.63
C GLY A 8 50.52 6.69 -0.07
N GLN A 9 51.00 7.81 -0.63
CA GLN A 9 50.18 8.71 -1.46
C GLN A 9 49.88 8.11 -2.84
N ILE A 10 50.84 7.40 -3.43
CA ILE A 10 50.66 6.71 -4.71
C ILE A 10 49.64 5.57 -4.54
N ASP A 11 49.78 4.74 -3.51
CA ASP A 11 48.85 3.63 -3.24
C ASP A 11 47.41 4.15 -3.00
N HIS A 12 47.29 5.28 -2.31
CA HIS A 12 45.98 5.91 -2.08
C HIS A 12 45.35 6.45 -3.38
N LEU A 13 46.16 7.05 -4.26
CA LEU A 13 45.71 7.53 -5.57
C LEU A 13 45.32 6.38 -6.50
N GLU A 14 46.08 5.28 -6.50
CA GLU A 14 45.75 4.08 -7.28
C GLU A 14 44.42 3.47 -6.82
N MET A 15 44.18 3.42 -5.50
CA MET A 15 42.92 2.93 -4.95
C MET A 15 41.74 3.85 -5.32
N MET A 16 41.94 5.16 -5.35
CA MET A 16 40.92 6.14 -5.76
C MET A 16 40.60 6.02 -7.25
N VAL A 17 41.61 5.86 -8.10
CA VAL A 17 41.44 5.63 -9.55
C VAL A 17 40.70 4.32 -9.81
N HIS A 18 41.03 3.25 -9.09
CA HIS A 18 40.34 1.97 -9.22
C HIS A 18 38.85 2.09 -8.84
N ASN A 19 38.54 2.82 -7.78
CA ASN A 19 37.16 3.03 -7.32
C ASN A 19 36.36 3.87 -8.33
N LEU A 20 36.96 4.95 -8.86
CA LEU A 20 36.35 5.77 -9.91
C LEU A 20 36.09 4.98 -11.20
N GLN A 21 37.03 4.10 -11.59
CA GLN A 21 36.85 3.23 -12.76
C GLN A 21 35.70 2.22 -12.54
N GLN A 22 35.56 1.71 -11.32
CA GLN A 22 34.48 0.80 -10.97
C GLN A 22 33.12 1.51 -10.97
N GLN A 23 33.05 2.75 -10.49
CA GLN A 23 31.83 3.58 -10.56
C GLN A 23 31.43 3.91 -12.00
N LEU A 24 32.39 4.25 -12.86
CA LEU A 24 32.14 4.49 -14.30
C LEU A 24 31.53 3.25 -14.98
N ASN A 25 32.12 2.07 -14.78
CA ASN A 25 31.59 0.82 -15.34
C ASN A 25 30.18 0.49 -14.83
N GLN A 26 29.90 0.76 -13.53
CA GLN A 26 28.55 0.57 -12.98
C GLN A 26 27.53 1.53 -13.60
N THR A 27 27.94 2.79 -13.85
CA THR A 27 27.09 3.82 -14.46
C THR A 27 26.77 3.50 -15.91
N GLU A 28 27.76 3.03 -16.68
CA GLU A 28 27.57 2.59 -18.07
C GLU A 28 26.62 1.39 -18.18
N GLN A 29 26.73 0.41 -17.28
CA GLN A 29 25.80 -0.73 -17.24
C GLN A 29 24.37 -0.33 -16.87
N GLN A 30 24.20 0.67 -16.00
CA GLN A 30 22.87 1.19 -15.66
C GLN A 30 22.21 1.92 -16.82
N GLN A 31 22.97 2.58 -17.70
CA GLN A 31 22.41 3.28 -18.87
C GLN A 31 22.07 2.34 -20.04
N GLN A 32 22.80 1.23 -20.22
CA GLN A 32 22.55 0.30 -21.35
C GLN A 32 21.33 -0.61 -21.15
N ARG A 33 20.98 -0.98 -19.92
CA ARG A 33 19.80 -1.84 -19.62
C ARG A 33 18.46 -1.28 -20.12
N PRO A 34 18.10 0.00 -19.88
CA PRO A 34 16.82 0.53 -20.37
C PRO A 34 16.75 0.63 -21.89
N GLN A 35 17.86 0.87 -22.60
CA GLN A 35 17.88 0.91 -24.07
C GLN A 35 17.60 -0.48 -24.68
N GLN A 36 18.19 -1.54 -24.14
CA GLN A 36 17.91 -2.91 -24.60
C GLN A 36 16.45 -3.33 -24.32
N GLN A 37 15.88 -2.94 -23.18
CA GLN A 37 14.48 -3.22 -22.86
C GLN A 37 13.51 -2.49 -23.79
N GLN A 38 13.77 -1.22 -24.15
CA GLN A 38 12.96 -0.48 -25.12
C GLN A 38 12.99 -1.12 -26.51
N GLN A 39 14.16 -1.59 -26.95
CA GLN A 39 14.29 -2.23 -28.27
C GLN A 39 13.52 -3.57 -28.34
N GLN A 40 13.54 -4.37 -27.26
CA GLN A 40 12.75 -5.60 -27.18
C GLN A 40 11.24 -5.33 -27.17
N GLN A 41 10.78 -4.27 -26.49
CA GLN A 41 9.35 -3.88 -26.50
C GLN A 41 8.88 -3.45 -27.89
N GLN A 42 9.65 -2.66 -28.62
CA GLN A 42 9.30 -2.28 -30.00
C GLN A 42 9.19 -3.50 -30.92
N GLN A 43 10.11 -4.46 -30.80
CA GLN A 43 10.09 -5.67 -31.62
C GLN A 43 8.91 -6.61 -31.28
N GLN A 44 8.45 -6.63 -30.03
CA GLN A 44 7.21 -7.32 -29.65
C GLN A 44 5.97 -6.62 -30.19
N GLN A 45 5.92 -5.28 -30.19
CA GLN A 45 4.78 -4.52 -30.75
C GLN A 45 4.63 -4.75 -32.27
N GLN A 46 5.74 -4.74 -33.02
CA GLN A 46 5.72 -5.02 -34.46
C GLN A 46 5.22 -6.44 -34.77
N ARG A 47 5.62 -7.45 -33.97
CA ARG A 47 5.08 -8.81 -34.10
C ARG A 47 3.58 -8.89 -33.83
N LYS A 48 3.08 -8.16 -32.83
CA LYS A 48 1.63 -8.13 -32.54
C LYS A 48 0.82 -7.56 -33.70
N GLN A 49 1.28 -6.46 -34.29
CA GLN A 49 0.60 -5.84 -35.44
C GLN A 49 0.55 -6.80 -36.65
N SER A 50 1.63 -7.51 -36.96
CA SER A 50 1.68 -8.47 -38.06
C SER A 50 0.73 -9.66 -37.86
N ILE A 51 0.59 -10.16 -36.62
CA ILE A 51 -0.34 -11.25 -36.31
C ILE A 51 -1.79 -10.78 -36.45
N GLU A 52 -2.10 -9.55 -36.01
CA GLU A 52 -3.44 -8.98 -36.07
C GLU A 52 -3.91 -8.79 -37.52
N GLU A 53 -3.03 -8.35 -38.42
CA GLU A 53 -3.32 -8.28 -39.86
C GLU A 53 -3.65 -9.66 -40.47
N GLN A 54 -2.92 -10.72 -40.11
CA GLN A 54 -3.18 -12.08 -40.61
C GLN A 54 -4.55 -12.62 -40.14
N ILE A 55 -4.96 -12.31 -38.91
CA ILE A 55 -6.26 -12.72 -38.38
C ILE A 55 -7.41 -12.04 -39.14
N ILE A 56 -7.26 -10.75 -39.48
CA ILE A 56 -8.27 -9.99 -40.24
C ILE A 56 -8.43 -10.57 -41.64
N LEU A 57 -7.33 -10.89 -42.33
CA LEU A 57 -7.33 -11.53 -43.65
C LEU A 57 -8.04 -12.89 -43.64
N THR A 58 -7.77 -13.72 -42.63
CA THR A 58 -8.37 -15.04 -42.49
C THR A 58 -9.88 -14.95 -42.24
N LYS A 59 -10.32 -13.99 -41.42
CA LYS A 59 -11.73 -13.74 -41.11
C LYS A 59 -12.52 -13.17 -42.29
N GLN A 60 -11.87 -12.39 -43.16
CA GLN A 60 -12.48 -11.91 -44.39
C GLN A 60 -12.66 -13.03 -45.42
N GLN A 61 -11.74 -14.01 -45.46
CA GLN A 61 -11.89 -15.19 -46.31
C GLN A 61 -13.02 -16.13 -45.85
N SER A 62 -13.21 -16.31 -44.53
CA SER A 62 -14.29 -17.17 -44.02
C SER A 62 -15.70 -16.64 -44.29
N ASN A 63 -15.86 -15.32 -44.34
CA ASN A 63 -17.18 -14.69 -44.57
C ASN A 63 -17.68 -14.80 -46.02
N GLN A 64 -16.86 -15.24 -46.98
CA GLN A 64 -17.28 -15.43 -48.37
C GLN A 64 -17.91 -16.81 -48.65
N LEU A 65 -17.93 -17.72 -47.66
CA LEU A 65 -18.32 -19.12 -47.86
C LEU A 65 -19.74 -19.51 -47.37
N GLU A 66 -20.50 -18.61 -46.74
CA GLU A 66 -21.84 -18.92 -46.23
C GLU A 66 -22.91 -17.95 -46.74
N SER A 67 -23.58 -18.31 -47.84
CA SER A 67 -24.88 -17.73 -48.21
C SER A 67 -25.75 -18.75 -48.98
N ILE A 68 -26.57 -19.53 -48.28
CA ILE A 68 -27.69 -20.28 -48.86
C ILE A 68 -28.92 -20.11 -47.94
N PRO A 69 -30.03 -19.51 -48.40
CA PRO A 69 -31.28 -19.49 -47.64
C PRO A 69 -32.29 -20.51 -48.17
N MET A 70 -32.95 -21.27 -47.28
CA MET A 70 -34.13 -22.07 -47.61
C MET A 70 -35.41 -21.46 -47.02
N LYS A 71 -36.46 -21.52 -47.82
CA LYS A 71 -37.75 -20.80 -47.72
C LYS A 71 -38.72 -21.46 -46.73
N GLN A 72 -39.48 -20.62 -46.04
CA GLN A 72 -40.71 -20.98 -45.31
C GLN A 72 -41.89 -21.21 -46.27
N ASN A 73 -42.77 -22.15 -45.93
CA ASN A 73 -44.11 -22.28 -46.51
C ASN A 73 -45.15 -22.60 -45.43
N ASN A 74 -46.29 -21.93 -45.52
CA ASN A 74 -47.46 -21.99 -44.65
C ASN A 74 -48.36 -23.21 -44.95
N SER A 75 -49.07 -23.71 -43.93
CA SER A 75 -50.43 -24.30 -44.05
C SER A 75 -51.12 -24.33 -42.68
N ASN A 76 -52.24 -23.61 -42.55
CA ASN A 76 -53.17 -23.64 -41.41
C ASN A 76 -54.24 -24.75 -41.60
N GLU A 77 -54.83 -25.23 -40.49
CA GLU A 77 -56.30 -25.41 -40.29
C GLU A 77 -56.81 -26.56 -39.36
N GLN A 78 -56.00 -27.24 -38.53
CA GLN A 78 -56.55 -28.23 -37.56
C GLN A 78 -56.05 -28.18 -36.10
N LEU A 79 -55.38 -27.11 -35.66
CA LEU A 79 -54.58 -27.15 -34.42
C LEU A 79 -55.15 -26.42 -33.19
N THR A 80 -56.38 -25.92 -33.20
CA THR A 80 -56.85 -25.03 -32.12
C THR A 80 -57.01 -25.70 -30.76
N VAL A 81 -57.17 -27.03 -30.69
CA VAL A 81 -57.29 -27.75 -29.39
C VAL A 81 -55.94 -28.18 -28.82
N ASN A 82 -54.89 -28.28 -29.64
CA ASN A 82 -53.55 -28.70 -29.19
C ASN A 82 -52.64 -27.50 -28.82
N LYS A 83 -52.88 -26.32 -29.38
CA LYS A 83 -52.04 -25.13 -29.16
C LYS A 83 -51.95 -24.69 -27.70
N THR A 84 -53.04 -24.77 -26.93
CA THR A 84 -53.05 -24.41 -25.51
C THR A 84 -52.21 -25.37 -24.67
N THR A 85 -52.27 -26.66 -24.96
CA THR A 85 -51.44 -27.67 -24.29
C THR A 85 -49.97 -27.50 -24.65
N THR A 86 -49.64 -27.33 -25.94
CA THR A 86 -48.28 -27.08 -26.44
C THR A 86 -47.67 -25.79 -25.87
N GLN A 87 -48.47 -24.71 -25.73
CA GLN A 87 -48.03 -23.44 -25.14
C GLN A 87 -47.76 -23.55 -23.63
N MET A 88 -48.58 -24.29 -22.88
CA MET A 88 -48.31 -24.53 -21.46
C MET A 88 -47.00 -25.31 -21.26
N PHE A 89 -46.75 -26.34 -22.06
CA PHE A 89 -45.52 -27.12 -21.97
C PHE A 89 -44.28 -26.30 -22.40
N ALA A 90 -44.40 -25.42 -23.39
CA ALA A 90 -43.35 -24.50 -23.80
C ALA A 90 -42.96 -23.52 -22.66
N GLN A 91 -43.94 -22.96 -21.94
CA GLN A 91 -43.69 -22.08 -20.79
C GLN A 91 -43.03 -22.79 -19.60
N ILE A 92 -43.36 -24.05 -19.36
CA ILE A 92 -42.83 -24.84 -18.24
C ILE A 92 -41.39 -25.32 -18.52
N THR A 93 -41.06 -25.56 -19.80
CA THR A 93 -39.79 -26.20 -20.19
C THR A 93 -38.76 -25.25 -20.82
N GLY A 94 -39.16 -24.00 -21.13
CA GLY A 94 -38.26 -22.98 -21.68
C GLY A 94 -37.95 -23.11 -23.17
N PHE A 95 -38.60 -24.05 -23.87
CA PHE A 95 -38.47 -24.26 -25.33
C PHE A 95 -39.53 -23.50 -26.11
N THR A 96 -39.24 -23.18 -27.37
CA THR A 96 -40.18 -22.47 -28.24
C THR A 96 -41.26 -23.41 -28.78
N VAL A 97 -42.45 -22.87 -29.06
CA VAL A 97 -43.62 -23.68 -29.51
C VAL A 97 -43.34 -24.40 -30.83
N GLU A 98 -42.50 -23.82 -31.68
CA GLU A 98 -42.09 -24.36 -32.99
C GLU A 98 -41.19 -25.59 -32.84
N GLU A 99 -40.24 -25.57 -31.91
CA GLU A 99 -39.37 -26.73 -31.60
C GLU A 99 -40.17 -27.91 -31.04
N LEU A 100 -41.21 -27.62 -30.24
CA LEU A 100 -42.08 -28.67 -29.67
C LEU A 100 -42.97 -29.32 -30.74
N GLU A 101 -43.48 -28.54 -31.70
CA GLU A 101 -44.27 -29.06 -32.82
C GLU A 101 -43.41 -29.91 -33.77
N GLU A 102 -42.16 -29.52 -34.02
CA GLU A 102 -41.21 -30.29 -34.83
C GLU A 102 -40.88 -31.64 -34.18
N ALA A 103 -40.65 -31.68 -32.87
CA ALA A 103 -40.40 -32.92 -32.13
C ALA A 103 -41.58 -33.89 -32.19
N ILE A 104 -42.82 -33.38 -32.10
CA ILE A 104 -44.04 -34.20 -32.20
C ILE A 104 -44.20 -34.80 -33.60
N MET A 105 -43.84 -34.04 -34.64
CA MET A 105 -43.87 -34.51 -36.03
C MET A 105 -42.90 -35.68 -36.26
N ILE A 106 -41.67 -35.56 -35.76
CA ILE A 106 -40.63 -36.61 -35.85
C ILE A 106 -41.09 -37.89 -35.13
N LEU A 107 -41.73 -37.76 -33.96
CA LEU A 107 -42.27 -38.91 -33.21
C LEU A 107 -43.39 -39.62 -33.96
N ARG A 108 -44.25 -38.87 -34.66
CA ARG A 108 -45.35 -39.43 -35.45
C ARG A 108 -44.84 -40.20 -36.66
N GLU A 109 -43.79 -39.70 -37.31
CA GLU A 109 -43.14 -40.36 -38.44
C GLU A 109 -42.41 -41.66 -38.02
N ARG A 110 -41.77 -41.67 -36.84
CA ARG A 110 -41.17 -42.91 -36.31
C ARG A 110 -42.21 -43.98 -35.97
N LYS A 111 -43.38 -43.57 -35.48
CA LYS A 111 -44.49 -44.49 -35.18
C LYS A 111 -45.10 -45.11 -36.45
N SER A 112 -45.23 -44.35 -37.54
CA SER A 112 -45.74 -44.89 -38.81
C SER A 112 -44.75 -45.84 -39.48
N LYS A 113 -43.44 -45.55 -39.43
CA LYS A 113 -42.40 -46.44 -39.98
C LYS A 113 -42.26 -47.76 -39.19
N SER A 114 -42.49 -47.75 -37.88
CA SER A 114 -42.39 -48.97 -37.05
C SER A 114 -43.56 -49.95 -37.25
N GLN A 115 -44.71 -49.47 -37.72
CA GLN A 115 -45.91 -50.30 -37.92
C GLN A 115 -45.89 -51.11 -39.24
N SER A 116 -44.96 -50.83 -40.16
CA SER A 116 -44.96 -51.40 -41.52
C SER A 116 -43.95 -52.53 -41.77
N VAL A 117 -43.08 -52.90 -40.80
CA VAL A 117 -41.93 -53.79 -41.05
C VAL A 117 -41.95 -55.05 -40.15
N THR A 118 -43.14 -55.54 -39.78
CA THR A 118 -43.27 -56.71 -38.88
C THR A 118 -43.99 -57.90 -39.49
N ASP A 119 -43.96 -58.03 -40.82
CA ASP A 119 -44.36 -59.27 -41.47
C ASP A 119 -43.39 -59.56 -42.63
N ASP A 120 -42.76 -60.73 -42.55
CA ASP A 120 -41.89 -61.35 -43.55
C ASP A 120 -40.45 -60.82 -43.66
N LEU A 121 -39.49 -61.48 -42.97
CA LEU A 121 -38.11 -61.70 -43.45
C LEU A 121 -37.34 -62.68 -42.55
N SER A 122 -36.64 -63.60 -43.21
CA SER A 122 -35.84 -64.73 -42.70
C SER A 122 -34.80 -64.41 -41.61
N PRO A 123 -34.51 -65.35 -40.69
CA PRO A 123 -33.68 -65.11 -39.50
C PRO A 123 -32.18 -64.85 -39.76
N ASN A 124 -31.63 -65.22 -40.91
CA ASN A 124 -30.18 -65.06 -41.19
C ASN A 124 -29.75 -63.67 -41.70
N LEU A 125 -30.69 -62.82 -42.15
CA LEU A 125 -30.41 -61.42 -42.53
C LEU A 125 -30.57 -60.45 -41.34
N LEU A 126 -31.20 -60.89 -40.25
CA LEU A 126 -31.48 -60.05 -39.10
C LEU A 126 -30.25 -59.84 -38.20
N ASP A 127 -29.34 -60.81 -38.11
CA ASP A 127 -28.17 -60.72 -37.22
C ASP A 127 -27.08 -59.80 -37.78
N GLN A 128 -26.78 -59.84 -39.08
CA GLN A 128 -25.84 -58.87 -39.71
C GLN A 128 -26.40 -57.45 -39.74
N ASN A 129 -27.71 -57.30 -39.95
CA ASN A 129 -28.36 -55.99 -39.89
C ASN A 129 -28.44 -55.44 -38.48
N LYS A 130 -28.63 -56.27 -37.44
CA LYS A 130 -28.63 -55.82 -36.03
C LYS A 130 -27.27 -55.28 -35.60
N ASP A 131 -26.18 -55.94 -35.98
CA ASP A 131 -24.83 -55.48 -35.62
C ASP A 131 -24.44 -54.22 -36.40
N SER A 132 -24.84 -54.12 -37.67
CA SER A 132 -24.70 -52.89 -38.46
C SER A 132 -25.55 -51.73 -37.88
N LEU A 133 -26.78 -52.00 -37.42
CA LEU A 133 -27.63 -51.00 -36.76
C LEU A 133 -27.06 -50.55 -35.42
N LYS A 134 -26.50 -51.46 -34.64
CA LYS A 134 -25.84 -51.15 -33.37
C LYS A 134 -24.60 -50.28 -33.59
N GLN A 135 -23.76 -50.63 -34.56
CA GLN A 135 -22.61 -49.81 -34.92
C GLN A 135 -23.03 -48.43 -35.42
N LEU A 136 -24.09 -48.35 -36.23
CA LEU A 136 -24.63 -47.07 -36.70
C LEU A 136 -25.14 -46.22 -35.53
N ASN A 137 -25.93 -46.80 -34.63
CA ASN A 137 -26.41 -46.11 -33.42
C ASN A 137 -25.27 -45.69 -32.48
N GLU A 138 -24.22 -46.51 -32.35
CA GLU A 138 -23.03 -46.18 -31.56
C GLU A 138 -22.25 -45.03 -32.19
N THR A 139 -22.08 -45.05 -33.52
CA THR A 139 -21.46 -43.92 -34.24
C THR A 139 -22.32 -42.64 -34.18
N GLU A 140 -23.65 -42.77 -34.21
CA GLU A 140 -24.59 -41.64 -34.08
C GLU A 140 -24.51 -41.06 -32.67
N LEU A 141 -24.45 -41.89 -31.63
CA LEU A 141 -24.27 -41.46 -30.24
C LEU A 141 -22.94 -40.73 -30.05
N LEU A 142 -21.84 -41.28 -30.56
CA LEU A 142 -20.52 -40.63 -30.51
C LEU A 142 -20.50 -39.30 -31.26
N HIS A 143 -21.22 -39.21 -32.37
CA HIS A 143 -21.34 -37.98 -33.14
C HIS A 143 -22.12 -36.91 -32.36
N VAL A 144 -23.23 -37.27 -31.73
CA VAL A 144 -24.01 -36.39 -30.85
C VAL A 144 -23.15 -35.91 -29.67
N ASP A 145 -22.38 -36.79 -29.05
CA ASP A 145 -21.47 -36.43 -27.95
C ASP A 145 -20.39 -35.45 -28.43
N THR A 146 -19.82 -35.68 -29.61
CA THR A 146 -18.82 -34.79 -30.21
C THR A 146 -19.39 -33.40 -30.51
N ILE A 147 -20.62 -33.34 -31.04
CA ILE A 147 -21.33 -32.07 -31.29
C ILE A 147 -21.56 -31.33 -29.96
N ASN A 148 -21.97 -32.04 -28.92
CA ASN A 148 -22.18 -31.46 -27.59
C ASN A 148 -20.87 -30.92 -26.99
N GLU A 149 -19.76 -31.65 -27.11
CA GLU A 149 -18.45 -31.16 -26.68
C GLU A 149 -17.99 -29.93 -27.50
N LEU A 150 -18.24 -29.91 -28.81
CA LEU A 150 -18.01 -28.72 -29.64
C LEU A 150 -18.87 -27.53 -29.20
N GLU A 151 -20.12 -27.75 -28.80
CA GLU A 151 -20.98 -26.68 -28.28
C GLU A 151 -20.49 -26.16 -26.92
N LYS A 152 -20.04 -27.05 -26.03
CA LYS A 152 -19.43 -26.68 -24.75
C LYS A 152 -18.16 -25.84 -24.95
N THR A 153 -17.26 -26.26 -25.84
CA THR A 153 -16.05 -25.49 -26.16
C THR A 153 -16.36 -24.15 -26.79
N ARG A 154 -17.40 -24.05 -27.64
CA ARG A 154 -17.89 -22.79 -28.18
C ARG A 154 -18.43 -21.86 -27.09
N LYS A 155 -19.21 -22.39 -26.14
CA LYS A 155 -19.72 -21.64 -24.97
C LYS A 155 -18.56 -21.13 -24.12
N LEU A 156 -17.57 -21.98 -23.83
CA LEU A 156 -16.37 -21.63 -23.08
C LEU A 156 -15.58 -20.51 -23.78
N LEU A 157 -15.36 -20.62 -25.09
CA LEU A 157 -14.66 -19.59 -25.86
C LEU A 157 -15.40 -18.25 -25.84
N ASN A 158 -16.74 -18.27 -25.91
CA ASN A 158 -17.53 -17.05 -25.83
C ASN A 158 -17.42 -16.38 -24.45
N ILE A 159 -17.45 -17.17 -23.38
CA ILE A 159 -17.21 -16.69 -22.02
C ILE A 159 -15.80 -16.10 -21.90
N GLN A 160 -14.77 -16.80 -22.41
CA GLN A 160 -13.40 -16.31 -22.39
C GLN A 160 -13.24 -15.00 -23.15
N TYR A 161 -13.90 -14.85 -24.31
CA TYR A 161 -13.90 -13.61 -25.06
C TYR A 161 -14.54 -12.47 -24.27
N LYS A 162 -15.66 -12.73 -23.59
CA LYS A 162 -16.32 -11.74 -22.74
C LYS A 162 -15.43 -11.32 -21.57
N ILE A 163 -14.83 -12.28 -20.86
CA ILE A 163 -13.89 -12.03 -19.78
C ILE A 163 -12.69 -11.20 -20.27
N ASN A 164 -12.08 -11.58 -21.39
CA ASN A 164 -10.96 -10.85 -21.97
C ASN A 164 -11.34 -9.41 -22.36
N LYS A 165 -12.56 -9.22 -22.89
CA LYS A 165 -13.07 -7.88 -23.22
C LYS A 165 -13.26 -7.03 -21.97
N ASP A 166 -13.81 -7.61 -20.91
CA ASP A 166 -14.02 -6.92 -19.64
C ASP A 166 -12.67 -6.54 -19.00
N TYR A 167 -11.68 -7.45 -19.02
CA TYR A 167 -10.31 -7.12 -18.60
C TYR A 167 -9.67 -6.00 -19.41
N GLN A 168 -9.87 -5.97 -20.73
CA GLN A 168 -9.37 -4.86 -21.56
C GLN A 168 -10.00 -3.52 -21.17
N ILE A 169 -11.29 -3.51 -20.81
CA ILE A 169 -11.98 -2.30 -20.34
C ILE A 169 -11.44 -1.87 -18.97
N GLU A 170 -11.28 -2.81 -18.04
CA GLU A 170 -10.74 -2.54 -16.70
C GLU A 170 -9.32 -1.98 -16.78
N ILE A 171 -8.44 -2.57 -17.60
CA ILE A 171 -7.08 -2.06 -17.83
C ILE A 171 -7.12 -0.63 -18.37
N LYS A 172 -8.01 -0.33 -19.33
CA LYS A 172 -8.15 1.03 -19.87
C LYS A 172 -8.62 2.01 -18.78
N GLN A 173 -9.59 1.62 -17.96
CA GLN A 173 -10.08 2.45 -16.85
C GLN A 173 -9.00 2.71 -15.80
N LEU A 174 -8.26 1.68 -15.40
CA LEU A 174 -7.14 1.80 -14.47
C LEU A 174 -6.02 2.68 -15.04
N THR A 175 -5.71 2.51 -16.33
CA THR A 175 -4.70 3.34 -17.01
C THR A 175 -5.13 4.81 -17.05
N ASN A 176 -6.41 5.09 -17.30
CA ASN A 176 -6.93 6.45 -17.29
C ASN A 176 -6.85 7.07 -15.89
N ARG A 177 -7.29 6.36 -14.84
CA ARG A 177 -7.15 6.82 -13.45
C ARG A 177 -5.70 7.06 -13.05
N TYR A 178 -4.80 6.18 -13.47
CA TYR A 178 -3.37 6.34 -13.22
C TYR A 178 -2.83 7.61 -13.89
N ASN A 179 -3.23 7.88 -15.14
CA ASN A 179 -2.82 9.09 -15.85
C ASN A 179 -3.41 10.36 -15.21
N GLU A 180 -4.65 10.33 -14.73
CA GLU A 180 -5.27 11.43 -13.99
C GLU A 180 -4.49 11.73 -12.70
N PHE A 181 -4.23 10.71 -11.87
CA PHE A 181 -3.46 10.86 -10.65
C PHE A 181 -2.02 11.34 -10.91
N LYS A 182 -1.40 10.84 -11.98
CA LYS A 182 -0.07 11.30 -12.42
C LYS A 182 -0.10 12.79 -12.77
N LEU A 183 -1.11 13.24 -13.53
CA LEU A 183 -1.25 14.63 -13.93
C LEU A 183 -1.52 15.55 -12.73
N GLU A 184 -2.35 15.11 -11.77
CA GLU A 184 -2.58 15.83 -10.51
C GLU A 184 -1.30 15.95 -9.68
N SER A 185 -0.55 14.84 -9.54
CA SER A 185 0.73 14.84 -8.84
C SER A 185 1.75 15.78 -9.50
N GLU A 186 1.84 15.79 -10.83
CA GLU A 186 2.67 16.72 -11.60
C GLU A 186 2.25 18.18 -11.38
N GLN A 187 0.95 18.47 -11.33
CA GLN A 187 0.43 19.80 -11.04
C GLN A 187 0.80 20.28 -9.63
N CYS A 188 0.61 19.43 -8.61
CA CYS A 188 1.05 19.74 -7.24
C CYS A 188 2.56 20.03 -7.20
N LEU A 189 3.38 19.25 -7.90
CA LEU A 189 4.82 19.48 -7.98
C LEU A 189 5.16 20.85 -8.59
N ILE A 190 4.44 21.26 -9.63
CA ILE A 190 4.61 22.58 -10.26
C ILE A 190 4.24 23.71 -9.27
N GLU A 191 3.16 23.54 -8.50
CA GLU A 191 2.78 24.52 -7.48
C GLU A 191 3.80 24.62 -6.35
N TYR A 192 4.30 23.49 -5.85
CA TYR A 192 5.37 23.47 -4.86
C TYR A 192 6.64 24.14 -5.38
N LYS A 193 7.01 23.91 -6.65
CA LYS A 193 8.14 24.58 -7.28
C LYS A 193 7.96 26.10 -7.33
N LYS A 194 6.76 26.59 -7.68
CA LYS A 194 6.44 28.02 -7.66
C LYS A 194 6.55 28.61 -6.25
N LEU A 195 6.02 27.90 -5.24
CA LEU A 195 6.11 28.35 -3.85
C LEU A 195 7.56 28.43 -3.39
N LEU A 196 8.39 27.44 -3.76
CA LEU A 196 9.82 27.46 -3.48
C LEU A 196 10.53 28.64 -4.15
N GLU A 197 10.18 28.96 -5.39
CA GLU A 197 10.72 30.13 -6.10
C GLU A 197 10.33 31.44 -5.42
N ILE A 198 9.07 31.58 -4.97
CA ILE A 198 8.61 32.73 -4.19
C ILE A 198 9.41 32.87 -2.88
N ARG A 199 9.58 31.76 -2.14
CA ARG A 199 10.37 31.75 -0.91
C ARG A 199 11.83 32.09 -1.16
N LEU A 200 12.44 31.54 -2.20
CA LEU A 200 13.82 31.82 -2.60
C LEU A 200 14.00 33.30 -2.97
N ASN A 201 13.04 33.89 -3.68
CA ASN A 201 13.04 35.32 -3.97
C ASN A 201 12.89 36.16 -2.70
N ARG A 202 12.05 35.73 -1.74
CA ARG A 202 11.91 36.40 -0.45
C ARG A 202 13.20 36.34 0.37
N ILE A 203 13.87 35.19 0.41
CA ILE A 203 15.17 35.01 1.05
C ILE A 203 16.18 35.97 0.42
N LYS A 204 16.31 35.98 -0.92
CA LYS A 204 17.20 36.92 -1.61
C LYS A 204 16.89 38.38 -1.29
N GLN A 205 15.62 38.76 -1.16
CA GLN A 205 15.24 40.11 -0.74
C GLN A 205 15.71 40.40 0.69
N LEU A 206 15.52 39.47 1.62
CA LEU A 206 15.96 39.59 3.00
C LEU A 206 17.49 39.61 3.11
N GLU A 207 18.19 38.78 2.35
CA GLU A 207 19.66 38.79 2.23
C GLU A 207 20.16 40.12 1.68
N ASN A 208 19.51 40.68 0.66
CA ASN A 208 19.86 42.02 0.14
C ASN A 208 19.58 43.12 1.16
N GLN A 209 18.49 43.02 1.93
CA GLN A 209 18.20 43.95 3.03
C GLN A 209 19.26 43.84 4.13
N LEU A 210 19.63 42.62 4.51
CA LEU A 210 20.70 42.36 5.47
C LEU A 210 22.02 42.89 4.95
N HIS A 211 22.39 42.61 3.70
CA HIS A 211 23.58 43.13 3.06
C HIS A 211 23.60 44.66 3.07
N ASN A 212 22.51 45.32 2.67
CA ASN A 212 22.40 46.78 2.70
C ASN A 212 22.52 47.34 4.13
N LEU A 213 21.93 46.67 5.12
CA LEU A 213 22.07 47.02 6.54
C LEU A 213 23.51 46.81 7.01
N THR A 214 24.14 45.68 6.70
CA THR A 214 25.52 45.35 7.05
C THR A 214 26.49 46.31 6.38
N TYR A 215 26.28 46.76 5.14
CA TYR A 215 27.11 47.81 4.51
C TYR A 215 26.81 49.20 5.06
N GLY A 216 25.55 49.52 5.40
CA GLY A 216 25.18 50.74 6.12
C GLY A 216 25.76 50.80 7.55
N ILE A 217 25.90 49.64 8.17
CA ILE A 217 26.58 49.40 9.45
C ILE A 217 28.09 49.42 9.22
N LEU A 218 28.67 48.76 8.22
CA LEU A 218 30.13 48.77 7.97
C LEU A 218 30.68 50.18 7.70
N ASN A 219 29.88 51.07 7.10
CA ASN A 219 30.22 52.49 6.97
C ASN A 219 30.21 53.26 8.31
N LYS A 220 29.50 52.77 9.33
CA LYS A 220 29.50 53.30 10.71
C LYS A 220 30.47 52.54 11.65
N TYR A 221 30.80 51.30 11.33
CA TYR A 221 31.58 50.36 12.14
C TYR A 221 33.02 50.15 11.62
N LYS A 222 33.49 50.97 10.67
CA LYS A 222 34.94 51.17 10.45
C LYS A 222 35.67 51.73 11.68
N ASN A 223 34.96 52.03 12.76
CA ASN A 223 35.51 52.56 14.00
C ASN A 223 35.57 51.61 15.19
N ASP A 224 35.05 50.38 15.17
CA ASP A 224 35.29 49.49 16.33
C ASP A 224 35.27 48.00 16.00
N GLN A 225 36.28 47.32 16.54
CA GLN A 225 36.65 45.93 16.29
C GLN A 225 35.89 44.93 17.18
N LEU A 226 35.87 43.68 16.71
CA LEU A 226 35.82 42.41 17.44
C LEU A 226 34.54 42.06 18.21
N SER A 227 33.83 41.01 17.77
CA SER A 227 33.80 39.71 18.45
C SER A 227 32.86 38.72 17.75
N ASN A 228 33.34 37.49 17.60
CA ASN A 228 32.56 36.32 17.16
C ASN A 228 31.77 35.79 18.37
N ASP A 229 30.46 35.56 18.24
CA ASP A 229 29.83 34.31 18.70
C ASP A 229 28.36 34.20 18.23
N LYS A 230 27.90 32.95 18.19
CA LYS A 230 26.64 32.38 17.68
C LYS A 230 25.33 33.11 18.05
N LEU A 231 24.29 32.97 17.21
CA LEU A 231 23.10 32.15 17.51
C LEU A 231 22.08 32.15 16.35
N THR A 232 21.56 30.96 16.06
CA THR A 232 20.34 30.69 15.30
C THR A 232 19.13 31.32 15.98
N THR A 233 18.50 32.31 15.34
CA THR A 233 17.17 32.81 15.71
C THR A 233 16.39 33.10 14.42
N GLU A 234 15.95 32.05 13.75
CA GLU A 234 14.90 32.12 12.73
C GLU A 234 13.69 31.37 13.27
N ASP A 235 13.02 31.98 14.26
CA ASP A 235 11.58 31.90 14.49
C ASP A 235 11.28 32.66 15.79
N ALA A 236 11.16 33.99 15.64
CA ALA A 236 10.70 34.83 16.72
C ALA A 236 9.19 34.59 16.91
N LEU A 237 8.84 33.89 18.00
CA LEU A 237 7.48 33.76 18.52
C LEU A 237 6.78 35.12 18.51
N LYS A 238 5.50 35.20 18.14
CA LYS A 238 4.79 36.48 18.19
C LYS A 238 4.70 36.96 19.65
N PRO A 239 4.66 38.29 19.89
CA PRO A 239 4.49 38.82 21.23
C PRO A 239 3.21 38.26 21.89
N GLY A 240 3.37 37.41 22.91
CA GLY A 240 2.26 36.76 23.64
C GLY A 240 2.06 35.26 23.37
N GLU A 241 2.75 34.67 22.39
CA GLU A 241 2.69 33.21 22.13
C GLU A 241 3.72 32.48 22.99
N SER A 242 3.28 31.45 23.71
CA SER A 242 4.17 30.54 24.44
C SER A 242 4.53 29.33 23.57
N LEU A 243 5.61 28.64 23.92
CA LEU A 243 6.05 27.45 23.19
C LEU A 243 6.26 26.32 24.18
N ILE A 244 5.61 25.19 23.93
CA ILE A 244 5.92 23.92 24.57
C ILE A 244 6.74 23.08 23.63
N GLU A 245 7.82 22.51 24.13
CA GLU A 245 8.62 21.55 23.40
C GLU A 245 8.65 20.23 24.14
N LEU A 246 8.41 19.15 23.40
CA LEU A 246 8.54 17.79 23.89
C LEU A 246 9.69 17.13 23.14
N HIS A 247 10.66 16.64 23.88
CA HIS A 247 11.73 15.83 23.33
C HIS A 247 11.64 14.40 23.83
N ILE A 248 11.65 13.48 22.87
CA ILE A 248 11.72 12.05 23.07
C ILE A 248 13.17 11.63 22.82
N GLY A 249 13.84 11.20 23.88
CA GLY A 249 15.22 10.75 23.84
C GLY A 249 15.29 9.23 23.65
N GLN A 250 15.90 8.56 24.62
CA GLN A 250 16.20 7.14 24.54
C GLN A 250 15.15 6.29 25.25
N LEU A 251 14.70 5.23 24.60
CA LEU A 251 13.85 4.17 25.15
C LEU A 251 14.72 2.97 25.54
N TYR A 252 14.67 2.59 26.81
CA TYR A 252 15.29 1.39 27.33
C TYR A 252 14.24 0.30 27.51
N LEU A 253 14.39 -0.83 26.84
CA LEU A 253 13.47 -1.96 26.96
C LEU A 253 14.02 -2.97 27.97
N LEU A 254 13.11 -3.65 28.68
CA LEU A 254 13.52 -4.73 29.57
C LEU A 254 13.92 -5.98 28.76
N PRO A 255 15.13 -6.52 28.96
CA PRO A 255 15.62 -7.69 28.22
C PRO A 255 14.72 -8.94 28.32
N SER A 256 14.01 -9.09 29.45
CA SER A 256 13.10 -10.21 29.70
C SER A 256 11.88 -10.23 28.79
N LEU A 257 11.50 -9.08 28.20
CA LEU A 257 10.40 -9.00 27.26
C LEU A 257 10.86 -9.18 25.83
N LEU A 258 12.05 -8.67 25.49
CA LEU A 258 12.69 -8.86 24.20
C LEU A 258 12.76 -10.35 23.83
N SER A 259 13.20 -11.20 24.74
CA SER A 259 13.28 -12.65 24.51
C SER A 259 11.95 -13.30 24.14
N LYS A 260 10.82 -12.78 24.67
CA LYS A 260 9.47 -13.32 24.41
C LYS A 260 8.94 -12.87 23.04
N TYR A 261 9.26 -11.65 22.63
CA TYR A 261 8.86 -11.13 21.31
C TYR A 261 9.78 -11.64 20.19
N TYR A 262 11.07 -11.87 20.45
CA TYR A 262 11.97 -12.58 19.55
C TYR A 262 11.56 -14.05 19.34
N SER A 263 11.21 -14.78 20.41
CA SER A 263 10.85 -16.21 20.27
C SER A 263 9.57 -16.48 19.48
N THR A 264 8.64 -15.51 19.43
CA THR A 264 7.35 -15.68 18.74
C THR A 264 7.49 -15.52 17.22
N ILE A 265 8.56 -14.87 16.76
CA ILE A 265 8.86 -14.70 15.33
C ILE A 265 9.59 -15.94 14.81
N SER A 266 10.60 -16.42 15.55
CA SER A 266 11.35 -17.65 15.26
C SER A 266 10.47 -18.92 15.14
N SER A 267 9.36 -19.04 15.87
CA SER A 267 8.51 -20.24 15.80
C SER A 267 7.63 -20.33 14.54
N ASN A 268 7.50 -19.25 13.76
CA ASN A 268 6.66 -19.21 12.55
C ASN A 268 7.47 -19.34 11.24
N ILE A 269 8.80 -19.36 11.33
CA ILE A 269 9.67 -19.57 10.18
C ILE A 269 10.33 -20.94 10.37
N ASN A 270 9.94 -21.86 9.51
CA ASN A 270 10.39 -23.24 9.51
C ASN A 270 11.91 -23.37 9.69
N ASN A 271 12.28 -24.39 10.47
CA ASN A 271 13.60 -25.00 10.54
C ASN A 271 14.29 -24.98 9.18
N ASP A 272 15.37 -24.20 9.05
CA ASP A 272 16.63 -24.67 8.46
C ASP A 272 17.67 -23.55 8.51
N ASN A 273 18.84 -23.93 9.04
CA ASN A 273 20.15 -23.28 8.95
C ASN A 273 20.57 -22.35 10.09
N ASN A 274 21.76 -22.68 10.58
CA ASN A 274 22.49 -22.10 11.71
C ASN A 274 23.05 -20.71 11.38
N ASP A 275 22.20 -19.70 11.23
CA ASP A 275 22.62 -18.32 11.36
C ASP A 275 21.89 -17.71 12.55
N LYS A 276 22.66 -17.34 13.58
CA LYS A 276 22.21 -16.48 14.69
C LYS A 276 21.95 -15.08 14.14
N ASN A 277 20.92 -14.94 13.33
CA ASN A 277 20.37 -13.63 13.03
C ASN A 277 19.52 -13.29 14.24
N ASP A 278 20.06 -12.43 15.10
CA ASP A 278 19.29 -11.74 16.12
C ASP A 278 18.12 -11.07 15.37
N GLU A 279 16.95 -11.71 15.36
CA GLU A 279 15.75 -11.16 14.71
C GLU A 279 15.48 -9.81 15.36
N LEU A 280 15.24 -8.74 14.61
CA LEU A 280 15.12 -7.39 15.15
C LEU A 280 13.66 -6.96 15.17
N ILE A 281 13.21 -6.40 16.30
CA ILE A 281 11.84 -5.90 16.42
C ILE A 281 11.79 -4.49 15.81
N GLN A 282 10.74 -4.18 15.06
CA GLN A 282 10.49 -2.83 14.54
C GLN A 282 9.47 -2.13 15.44
N LEU A 283 9.88 -1.03 16.09
CA LEU A 283 9.01 -0.26 16.98
C LEU A 283 8.91 1.21 16.55
N PHE A 284 7.77 1.82 16.90
CA PHE A 284 7.58 3.26 16.87
C PHE A 284 6.62 3.69 18.00
N LEU A 285 6.67 4.97 18.37
CA LEU A 285 5.80 5.57 19.38
C LEU A 285 4.82 6.54 18.72
N THR A 286 3.62 6.67 19.28
CA THR A 286 2.64 7.71 18.92
C THR A 286 2.11 8.40 20.16
N TRP A 287 1.78 9.68 20.04
CA TRP A 287 1.16 10.43 21.13
C TRP A 287 0.30 11.58 20.62
N ASP A 288 -0.71 11.91 21.41
CA ASP A 288 -1.64 13.00 21.14
C ASP A 288 -1.45 14.10 22.18
N PHE A 289 -1.25 15.33 21.71
CA PHE A 289 -1.07 16.50 22.57
C PHE A 289 -2.12 17.56 22.24
N TYR A 290 -2.98 17.86 23.22
CA TYR A 290 -4.01 18.89 23.13
C TYR A 290 -4.86 18.79 21.84
N ASP A 291 -5.03 19.89 21.08
CA ASP A 291 -5.77 19.96 19.82
C ASP A 291 -4.88 19.77 18.57
N TYR A 292 -3.62 19.37 18.76
CA TYR A 292 -2.70 19.09 17.66
C TYR A 292 -2.89 17.69 17.08
N GLU A 293 -2.40 17.49 15.86
CA GLU A 293 -2.37 16.18 15.20
C GLU A 293 -1.45 15.20 15.94
N THR A 294 -1.87 13.93 15.97
CA THR A 294 -1.09 12.80 16.48
C THR A 294 0.31 12.80 15.89
N GLN A 295 1.31 12.79 16.78
CA GLN A 295 2.70 12.72 16.37
C GLN A 295 3.22 11.28 16.47
N SER A 296 4.22 10.95 15.65
CA SER A 296 4.83 9.62 15.64
C SER A 296 6.34 9.67 15.46
N THR A 297 7.05 8.72 16.08
CA THR A 297 8.47 8.52 15.79
C THR A 297 8.68 7.73 14.51
N SER A 298 9.85 7.85 13.90
CA SER A 298 10.25 6.93 12.83
C SER A 298 10.32 5.49 13.33
N ILE A 299 10.09 4.54 12.43
CA ILE A 299 10.19 3.11 12.72
C ILE A 299 11.68 2.76 12.85
N LEU A 300 12.08 2.27 14.02
CA LEU A 300 13.47 1.91 14.31
C LEU A 300 13.59 0.42 14.65
N LEU A 301 14.70 -0.17 14.22
CA LEU A 301 15.07 -1.54 14.57
C LEU A 301 15.65 -1.59 15.98
N VAL A 302 15.16 -2.54 16.77
CA VAL A 302 15.41 -2.60 18.21
C VAL A 302 16.35 -3.74 18.55
N HIS A 303 17.48 -3.39 19.16
CA HIS A 303 18.40 -4.32 19.81
C HIS A 303 18.21 -4.35 21.32
N ASP A 304 18.52 -3.27 22.05
CA ASP A 304 18.38 -3.19 23.52
C ASP A 304 17.78 -1.84 23.97
N SER A 305 18.22 -0.76 23.33
CA SER A 305 17.69 0.60 23.53
C SER A 305 17.56 1.31 22.19
N ILE A 306 16.58 2.21 22.09
CA ILE A 306 16.32 3.00 20.88
C ILE A 306 16.56 4.46 21.22
N ASP A 307 17.41 5.15 20.46
CA ASP A 307 17.50 6.61 20.55
C ASP A 307 16.63 7.24 19.46
N PHE A 308 15.52 7.86 19.86
CA PHE A 308 14.66 8.58 18.92
C PHE A 308 15.20 9.96 18.59
N ASN A 309 15.89 10.60 19.56
CA ASN A 309 16.44 11.95 19.49
C ASN A 309 15.54 12.94 18.71
N MET A 310 14.25 12.95 19.04
CA MET A 310 13.23 13.73 18.32
C MET A 310 12.70 14.84 19.22
N THR A 311 12.68 16.07 18.73
CA THR A 311 12.08 17.23 19.41
C THR A 311 10.92 17.77 18.59
N ILE A 312 9.76 17.93 19.22
CA ILE A 312 8.59 18.56 18.62
C ILE A 312 8.25 19.83 19.38
N GLN A 313 7.88 20.87 18.63
CA GLN A 313 7.59 22.21 19.12
C GLN A 313 6.11 22.53 18.86
N TYR A 314 5.40 22.93 19.92
CA TYR A 314 3.97 23.26 19.92
C TYR A 314 3.80 24.75 20.26
N PRO A 315 3.61 25.62 19.25
CA PRO A 315 3.35 27.05 19.47
C PRO A 315 1.94 27.23 19.99
N ILE A 316 1.80 27.60 21.26
CA ILE A 316 0.54 27.63 22.01
C ILE A 316 0.18 29.04 22.48
N GLU A 317 -1.11 29.33 22.50
CA GLU A 317 -1.68 30.46 23.25
C GLU A 317 -2.08 29.98 24.65
N VAL A 318 -1.62 30.68 25.68
CA VAL A 318 -1.90 30.31 27.07
C VAL A 318 -3.34 30.69 27.41
N ASN A 319 -4.24 29.70 27.34
CA ASN A 319 -5.65 29.83 27.71
C ASN A 319 -6.00 28.91 28.90
N ASP A 320 -7.08 29.22 29.63
CA ASP A 320 -7.52 28.44 30.80
C ASP A 320 -7.81 26.97 30.44
N THR A 321 -8.25 26.69 29.21
CA THR A 321 -8.52 25.34 28.70
C THR A 321 -7.23 24.52 28.59
N LEU A 322 -6.17 25.11 28.05
CA LEU A 322 -4.85 24.49 27.94
C LEU A 322 -4.24 24.25 29.33
N MET A 323 -4.32 25.23 30.22
CA MET A 323 -3.84 25.07 31.60
C MET A 323 -4.58 23.95 32.32
N ASN A 324 -5.89 23.83 32.13
CA ASN A 324 -6.67 22.74 32.67
C ASN A 324 -6.26 21.38 32.08
N TYR A 325 -5.97 21.30 30.78
CA TYR A 325 -5.44 20.10 30.13
C TYR A 325 -4.09 19.69 30.74
N LEU A 326 -3.11 20.61 30.79
CA LEU A 326 -1.76 20.31 31.30
C LEU A 326 -1.75 19.86 32.77
N ILE A 327 -2.72 20.30 33.58
CA ILE A 327 -2.81 19.94 35.00
C ILE A 327 -3.57 18.63 35.22
N LYS A 328 -4.67 18.40 34.47
CA LYS A 328 -5.60 17.30 34.77
C LYS A 328 -5.43 16.08 33.88
N GLU A 329 -5.01 16.26 32.63
CA GLU A 329 -4.99 15.20 31.64
C GLU A 329 -3.56 14.76 31.31
N PRO A 330 -3.19 13.49 31.56
CA PRO A 330 -1.92 12.97 31.09
C PRO A 330 -2.01 12.65 29.60
N CYS A 331 -0.99 13.02 28.83
CA CYS A 331 -0.83 12.60 27.45
C CYS A 331 -0.44 11.12 27.39
N THR A 332 -1.17 10.35 26.59
CA THR A 332 -0.91 8.92 26.40
C THR A 332 0.10 8.72 25.29
N VAL A 333 1.21 8.06 25.62
CA VAL A 333 2.22 7.62 24.66
C VAL A 333 2.01 6.14 24.42
N GLU A 334 1.73 5.77 23.18
CA GLU A 334 1.53 4.39 22.76
C GLU A 334 2.75 3.86 22.02
N MET A 335 3.11 2.62 22.30
CA MET A 335 4.21 1.92 21.63
C MET A 335 3.65 0.81 20.76
N HIS A 336 4.07 0.82 19.50
CA HIS A 336 3.58 -0.07 18.46
C HIS A 336 4.68 -0.95 17.92
N GLN A 337 4.34 -2.21 17.67
CA GLN A 337 5.18 -3.17 16.98
C GLN A 337 4.69 -3.34 15.54
N VAL A 338 5.59 -3.21 14.58
CA VAL A 338 5.31 -3.50 13.17
C VAL A 338 5.57 -4.98 12.89
N ILE A 339 4.57 -5.67 12.32
CA ILE A 339 4.62 -7.08 11.94
C ILE A 339 3.96 -7.23 10.58
N ASN A 340 4.68 -7.75 9.57
CA ASN A 340 4.15 -8.12 8.26
C ASN A 340 3.23 -7.05 7.63
N SER A 341 3.70 -5.80 7.61
CA SER A 341 2.99 -4.62 7.06
C SER A 341 1.75 -4.15 7.84
N ASN A 342 1.46 -4.75 8.99
CA ASN A 342 0.49 -4.23 9.97
C ASN A 342 1.22 -3.78 11.23
N TYR A 343 0.54 -3.03 12.10
CA TYR A 343 1.07 -2.69 13.43
C TYR A 343 0.09 -3.09 14.52
N ARG A 344 0.63 -3.37 15.70
CA ARG A 344 -0.16 -3.61 16.92
C ARG A 344 0.39 -2.79 18.08
N THR A 345 -0.48 -2.24 18.91
CA THR A 345 -0.08 -1.57 20.13
C THR A 345 0.35 -2.60 21.17
N ILE A 346 1.57 -2.48 21.68
CA ILE A 346 2.15 -3.39 22.66
C ILE A 346 2.21 -2.78 24.06
N ALA A 347 2.43 -1.46 24.20
CA ALA A 347 2.54 -0.82 25.50
C ALA A 347 1.99 0.61 25.51
N ILE A 348 1.61 1.10 26.68
CA ILE A 348 1.12 2.47 26.90
C ILE A 348 1.84 3.09 28.10
N GLY A 349 2.26 4.33 27.96
CA GLY A 349 2.73 5.21 29.02
C GLY A 349 1.82 6.44 29.15
N LYS A 350 1.79 7.03 30.34
CA LYS A 350 1.09 8.29 30.62
C LYS A 350 2.09 9.38 31.00
N LEU A 351 2.31 10.31 30.08
CA LEU A 351 3.13 11.51 30.25
C LEU A 351 2.31 12.58 30.97
N ASN A 352 2.77 13.06 32.12
CA ASN A 352 2.05 14.09 32.87
C ASN A 352 2.76 15.44 32.78
N PHE A 353 2.07 16.43 32.18
CA PHE A 353 2.58 17.79 32.07
C PHE A 353 2.48 18.59 33.37
N SER A 354 1.79 18.09 34.40
CA SER A 354 1.72 18.74 35.72
C SER A 354 3.11 18.90 36.36
N GLN A 355 4.08 18.09 35.94
CA GLN A 355 5.48 18.20 36.35
C GLN A 355 6.14 19.53 35.93
N LEU A 356 5.61 20.21 34.92
CA LEU A 356 6.04 21.58 34.58
C LEU A 356 5.69 22.59 35.68
N PHE A 357 4.65 22.31 36.47
CA PHE A 357 4.09 23.24 37.47
C PHE A 357 4.33 22.82 38.93
N THR A 358 4.88 21.64 39.17
CA THR A 358 5.11 21.11 40.53
C THR A 358 6.55 21.40 41.00
N GLU A 359 6.65 21.90 42.24
CA GLU A 359 7.75 22.50 43.03
C GLU A 359 9.24 22.52 42.56
N LYS A 360 9.84 23.71 42.83
CA LYS A 360 11.23 24.16 43.03
C LYS A 360 12.29 23.98 41.92
N ASP A 361 12.61 25.14 41.34
CA ASP A 361 13.89 25.66 40.84
C ASP A 361 14.84 24.74 40.05
N ASP A 362 14.78 24.89 38.73
CA ASP A 362 15.95 25.12 37.87
C ASP A 362 15.55 26.20 36.85
N ILE A 363 15.27 27.42 37.33
CA ILE A 363 15.09 28.57 36.45
C ILE A 363 16.47 28.90 35.88
N ILE A 364 16.75 28.47 34.66
CA ILE A 364 17.90 29.00 33.92
C ILE A 364 17.46 30.36 33.41
N GLU A 365 17.65 31.40 34.23
CA GLU A 365 17.56 32.78 33.77
C GLU A 365 18.70 33.05 32.78
N LEU A 366 18.45 32.81 31.50
CA LEU A 366 19.29 33.34 30.43
C LEU A 366 18.96 34.83 30.26
N PRO A 367 19.96 35.72 30.32
CA PRO A 367 19.72 37.15 30.15
C PRO A 367 19.31 37.42 28.69
N GLY A 368 18.01 37.60 28.46
CA GLY A 368 17.48 38.15 27.20
C GLY A 368 16.33 37.39 26.52
N SER A 369 15.90 36.22 26.99
CA SER A 369 14.82 35.48 26.34
C SER A 369 13.91 34.72 27.33
N GLY A 370 12.89 35.41 27.84
CA GLY A 370 11.72 34.81 28.51
C GLY A 370 11.99 33.98 29.78
N SER A 371 10.91 33.54 30.44
CA SER A 371 11.02 32.47 31.45
C SER A 371 11.04 31.14 30.72
N VAL A 372 12.09 30.35 30.89
CA VAL A 372 12.25 29.02 30.30
C VAL A 372 12.29 27.98 31.41
N ILE A 373 11.27 27.13 31.48
CA ILE A 373 11.21 26.01 32.42
C ILE A 373 11.49 24.74 31.63
N ARG A 374 12.57 24.02 31.97
CA ARG A 374 12.88 22.71 31.39
C ARG A 374 12.79 21.64 32.47
N ARG A 375 12.11 20.54 32.18
CA ARG A 375 11.98 19.38 33.06
C ARG A 375 12.37 18.11 32.33
N HIS A 376 13.22 17.31 32.96
CA HIS A 376 13.59 15.98 32.50
C HIS A 376 12.76 14.96 33.27
N GLY A 377 12.29 13.93 32.57
CA GLY A 377 11.46 12.88 33.15
C GLY A 377 11.72 11.53 32.52
N GLN A 378 11.31 10.48 33.24
CA GLN A 378 11.31 9.12 32.76
C GLN A 378 9.87 8.60 32.73
N LEU A 379 9.48 8.01 31.60
CA LEU A 379 8.14 7.49 31.37
C LEU A 379 8.18 5.97 31.30
N ASP A 380 7.51 5.31 32.22
CA ASP A 380 7.37 3.86 32.19
C ASP A 380 6.23 3.43 31.25
N LEU A 381 6.56 2.54 30.32
CA LEU A 381 5.61 1.92 29.39
C LEU A 381 5.14 0.57 29.94
N PHE A 382 3.83 0.35 29.97
CA PHE A 382 3.21 -0.88 30.49
C PHE A 382 2.51 -1.67 29.39
N LEU A 383 2.60 -3.00 29.45
CA LEU A 383 2.05 -3.91 28.46
C LEU A 383 0.53 -3.86 28.43
N ILE A 384 -0.06 -3.85 27.23
CA ILE A 384 -1.50 -4.04 27.04
C ILE A 384 -1.79 -5.54 26.95
N SER A 385 -2.76 -6.03 27.75
CA SER A 385 -3.27 -7.38 27.60
C SER A 385 -4.13 -7.49 26.34
N THR A 386 -3.55 -7.92 25.22
CA THR A 386 -4.30 -8.18 23.98
C THR A 386 -4.92 -9.59 24.00
N PRO A 387 -6.14 -9.78 23.46
CA PRO A 387 -6.84 -11.07 23.46
C PRO A 387 -6.20 -12.14 22.54
N ASP A 388 -5.26 -11.77 21.68
CA ASP A 388 -4.58 -12.70 20.75
C ASP A 388 -3.47 -13.54 21.38
N ASN A 389 -3.13 -13.27 22.65
CA ASN A 389 -2.31 -14.18 23.44
C ASN A 389 -3.24 -15.11 24.21
N SER A 390 -3.44 -16.34 23.69
CA SER A 390 -4.08 -17.42 24.44
C SER A 390 -3.23 -17.77 25.67
N MET A 391 -3.39 -16.99 26.74
CA MET A 391 -2.93 -17.38 28.06
C MET A 391 -3.83 -18.52 28.54
N ASN A 392 -3.21 -19.66 28.80
CA ASN A 392 -3.85 -20.79 29.45
C ASN A 392 -4.55 -20.28 30.73
N SER A 393 -5.83 -20.63 30.84
CA SER A 393 -6.79 -20.21 31.86
C SER A 393 -6.50 -20.69 33.29
N LYS A 394 -5.23 -20.93 33.65
CA LYS A 394 -4.81 -21.39 34.99
C LYS A 394 -3.87 -20.44 35.73
N GLU A 395 -3.36 -19.37 35.09
CA GLU A 395 -2.56 -18.33 35.78
C GLU A 395 -3.32 -17.03 36.04
N MET A 396 -4.64 -17.01 35.83
CA MET A 396 -5.48 -15.81 35.98
C MET A 396 -5.68 -15.33 37.44
N ASN A 397 -5.12 -16.02 38.43
CA ASN A 397 -5.39 -15.76 39.85
C ASN A 397 -4.19 -15.24 40.66
N LYS A 398 -3.12 -14.76 40.01
CA LYS A 398 -2.06 -14.02 40.72
C LYS A 398 -1.68 -12.73 39.99
N VAL A 399 -2.26 -11.65 40.52
CA VAL A 399 -1.80 -10.26 40.49
C VAL A 399 -2.02 -9.51 39.17
N ASN A 400 -2.85 -8.47 39.26
CA ASN A 400 -2.97 -7.36 38.30
C ASN A 400 -1.67 -6.53 38.23
N GLU A 401 -0.53 -7.17 37.98
CA GLU A 401 0.74 -6.47 37.78
C GLU A 401 0.80 -6.03 36.32
N LYS A 402 0.67 -4.71 36.10
CA LYS A 402 0.99 -4.09 34.82
C LYS A 402 2.46 -4.41 34.51
N ILE A 403 2.70 -5.31 33.57
CA ILE A 403 4.06 -5.71 33.18
C ILE A 403 4.74 -4.49 32.54
N LYS A 404 5.80 -3.99 33.19
CA LYS A 404 6.63 -2.89 32.64
C LYS A 404 7.45 -3.40 31.47
N VAL A 405 7.35 -2.71 30.34
CA VAL A 405 8.01 -3.07 29.07
C VAL A 405 9.32 -2.32 28.88
N GLY A 406 9.34 -1.05 29.26
CA GLY A 406 10.51 -0.20 29.13
C GLY A 406 10.32 1.15 29.80
N THR A 407 11.38 1.94 29.81
CA THR A 407 11.42 3.30 30.31
C THR A 407 11.91 4.23 29.21
N LEU A 408 11.13 5.25 28.90
CA LEU A 408 11.43 6.28 27.92
C LEU A 408 11.94 7.54 28.61
N ASP A 409 13.13 8.00 28.25
CA ASP A 409 13.65 9.29 28.67
C ASP A 409 13.06 10.42 27.81
N TYR A 410 12.58 11.46 28.47
CA TYR A 410 12.03 12.64 27.80
C TYR A 410 12.41 13.92 28.53
N TRP A 411 12.31 15.04 27.83
CA TRP A 411 12.26 16.35 28.48
C TRP A 411 11.19 17.23 27.87
N ILE A 412 10.62 18.09 28.71
CA ILE A 412 9.60 19.06 28.32
C ILE A 412 10.13 20.45 28.65
N ARG A 413 9.96 21.39 27.72
CA ARG A 413 10.33 22.80 27.90
C ARG A 413 9.12 23.68 27.67
N LEU A 414 8.85 24.61 28.57
CA LEU A 414 7.90 25.69 28.39
C LEU A 414 8.67 27.00 28.33
N SER A 415 8.56 27.73 27.23
CA SER A 415 9.10 29.09 27.09
C SER A 415 7.96 30.09 26.90
N ALA A 416 7.91 31.10 27.76
CA ALA A 416 6.93 32.18 27.70
C ALA A 416 7.60 33.53 27.39
N PRO A 417 6.99 34.39 26.54
CA PRO A 417 7.48 35.73 26.28
C PRO A 417 7.25 36.65 27.49
N MET A 418 8.08 37.69 27.60
CA MET A 418 8.31 38.52 28.79
C MET A 418 7.09 39.19 29.49
N PRO A 419 5.87 39.39 28.92
CA PRO A 419 4.79 40.06 29.66
C PRO A 419 4.07 39.20 30.72
N ASP A 420 4.06 37.87 30.59
CA ASP A 420 3.20 36.99 31.41
C ASP A 420 3.90 36.32 32.60
N SER A 421 5.22 36.50 32.73
CA SER A 421 6.01 36.00 33.87
C SER A 421 5.56 36.51 35.25
N ILE A 422 4.65 37.49 35.29
CA ILE A 422 4.09 38.06 36.53
C ILE A 422 2.83 37.31 36.98
N LYS A 423 2.14 36.55 36.11
CA LYS A 423 0.91 35.81 36.47
C LYS A 423 1.15 34.41 37.05
N TYR A 424 2.35 33.85 36.86
CA TYR A 424 2.70 32.51 37.36
C TYR A 424 3.24 32.51 38.80
N LYS A 425 3.18 33.65 39.50
CA LYS A 425 3.69 33.82 40.88
C LYS A 425 2.62 33.87 41.98
N SER A 426 1.35 33.56 41.70
CA SER A 426 0.28 33.53 42.72
C SER A 426 -0.16 32.14 43.11
#